data_AF-A0A925IQN8-F1
#
_entry.id   AF-A0A925IQN8-F1
#
_cell.length_a   1.000
_cell.length_b   1.000
_cell.length_c   1.000
_cell.angle_alpha   90.00
_cell.angle_beta   90.00
_cell.angle_gamma   90.00
#
_symmetry.space_group_name_H-M   'P 1'
#
loop_
_entity.id
_entity.type
_entity.pdbx_description
1 polymer ?
#
loop_
_entity_poly.entity_id
_entity_poly.type
_entity_poly.pdbx_seq_one_letter_code
_entity_poly.pdbx_strand_id
1 'polypeptide(L)'
;MAEPTAVASEPVILLDVTMTDGQPYVSLMDVANRLKAKLEVLAEERVVRLIYGDLQASIGENALLSVNQQLVLLSIPPYWSKDEMFVPLDAVQKIFYADIRWRIQTRQVVFLLPRRLGAER
;
A
#
# COMPACT_ATOMS: atom_id res chain seq x y z
N MET A 1 -30.90 -13.00 24.67
CA MET A 1 -29.54 -13.44 24.33
C MET A 1 -29.03 -12.49 23.27
N ALA A 2 -27.87 -11.87 23.50
CA ALA A 2 -27.38 -10.74 22.72
C ALA A 2 -27.10 -11.12 21.26
N GLU A 3 -27.49 -10.23 20.35
CA GLU A 3 -27.15 -10.24 18.93
C GLU A 3 -25.62 -10.32 18.75
N PRO A 4 -25.10 -11.15 17.83
CA PRO A 4 -23.71 -11.00 17.42
C PRO A 4 -23.64 -9.70 16.60
N THR A 5 -23.17 -8.63 17.26
CA THR A 5 -22.74 -7.39 16.61
C THR A 5 -21.87 -7.77 15.42
N ALA A 6 -22.42 -7.60 14.22
CA ALA A 6 -21.65 -7.63 13.00
C ALA A 6 -20.61 -6.52 13.13
N VAL A 7 -19.40 -6.91 13.53
CA VAL A 7 -18.24 -6.03 13.56
C VAL A 7 -18.05 -5.64 12.11
N ALA A 8 -18.58 -4.47 11.75
CA ALA A 8 -18.52 -3.93 10.40
C ALA A 8 -17.06 -4.01 9.96
N SER A 9 -16.80 -4.99 9.09
CA SER A 9 -15.47 -5.49 8.81
C SER A 9 -14.71 -4.37 8.12
N GLU A 10 -13.79 -3.76 8.85
CA GLU A 10 -12.80 -2.87 8.26
C GLU A 10 -12.16 -3.64 7.09
N PRO A 11 -11.94 -3.01 5.91
CA PRO A 11 -11.30 -3.72 4.82
C PRO A 11 -9.88 -4.07 5.26
N VAL A 12 -9.70 -5.34 5.62
CA VAL A 12 -8.45 -5.90 6.08
C VAL A 12 -7.75 -6.53 4.90
N ILE A 13 -6.55 -6.06 4.58
CA ILE A 13 -5.74 -6.65 3.52
C ILE A 13 -4.56 -7.37 4.14
N LEU A 14 -4.51 -8.68 3.90
CA LEU A 14 -3.37 -9.52 4.22
C LEU A 14 -2.47 -9.63 3.00
N LEU A 15 -1.21 -9.24 3.18
CA LEU A 15 -0.17 -9.32 2.16
C LEU A 15 1.04 -10.05 2.72
N ASP A 16 1.59 -10.93 1.89
CA ASP A 16 2.91 -11.49 2.11
C ASP A 16 3.96 -10.43 1.82
N VAL A 17 4.97 -10.39 2.68
CA VAL A 17 6.04 -9.39 2.60
C VAL A 17 7.32 -10.03 2.11
N THR A 18 8.00 -9.33 1.22
CA THR A 18 9.33 -9.70 0.74
C THR A 18 10.36 -9.01 1.61
N MET A 19 11.23 -9.80 2.25
CA MET A 19 12.34 -9.26 3.03
C MET A 19 13.55 -9.05 2.12
N THR A 20 13.98 -7.80 1.98
CA THR A 20 15.16 -7.40 1.18
C THR A 20 16.06 -6.55 2.07
N ASP A 21 17.33 -6.93 2.21
CA ASP A 21 18.29 -6.24 3.09
C ASP A 21 17.78 -6.05 4.54
N GLY A 22 17.03 -7.03 5.05
CA GLY A 22 16.44 -6.99 6.39
C GLY A 22 15.23 -6.06 6.53
N GLN A 23 14.75 -5.48 5.43
CA GLN A 23 13.63 -4.54 5.39
C GLN A 23 12.41 -5.17 4.68
N PRO A 24 11.19 -4.95 5.17
CA PRO A 24 9.98 -5.50 4.56
C PRO A 24 9.46 -4.66 3.41
N TYR A 25 9.21 -5.32 2.28
CA TYR A 25 8.63 -4.73 1.08
C TYR A 25 7.37 -5.47 0.66
N VAL A 26 6.50 -4.78 -0.07
CA VAL A 26 5.31 -5.35 -0.70
C VAL A 26 5.22 -4.90 -2.15
N SER A 27 4.64 -5.75 -3.00
CA SER A 27 4.34 -5.36 -4.39
C SER A 27 3.23 -4.31 -4.37
N LEU A 28 3.51 -3.13 -4.91
CA LEU A 28 2.50 -2.08 -5.02
C LEU A 28 1.36 -2.50 -5.96
N MET A 29 1.64 -3.36 -6.93
CA MET A 29 0.64 -3.93 -7.83
C MET A 29 -0.29 -4.89 -7.11
N ASP A 30 0.22 -5.76 -6.23
CA ASP A 30 -0.65 -6.64 -5.43
C ASP A 30 -1.53 -5.82 -4.49
N VAL A 31 -0.95 -4.83 -3.81
CA VAL A 31 -1.68 -3.86 -2.97
C VAL A 31 -2.81 -3.19 -3.75
N ALA A 32 -2.49 -2.64 -4.93
CA ALA A 32 -3.47 -1.96 -5.77
C ALA A 32 -4.58 -2.91 -6.23
N ASN A 33 -4.23 -4.13 -6.66
CA ASN A 33 -5.19 -5.13 -7.11
C ASN A 33 -6.16 -5.54 -5.98
N ARG A 34 -5.64 -5.77 -4.77
CA ARG A 34 -6.46 -6.10 -3.58
C ARG A 34 -7.41 -4.96 -3.21
N LEU A 35 -6.93 -3.73 -3.32
CA LEU A 35 -7.72 -2.52 -3.07
C LEU A 35 -8.66 -2.18 -4.24
N LYS A 36 -8.52 -2.83 -5.39
CA LYS A 36 -9.15 -2.41 -6.65
C LYS A 36 -8.80 -0.95 -7.01
N ALA A 37 -7.61 -0.50 -6.62
CA ALA A 37 -7.04 0.77 -7.05
C ALA A 37 -6.60 0.68 -8.51
N LYS A 38 -6.76 1.78 -9.24
CA LYS A 38 -6.24 1.90 -10.60
C LYS A 38 -4.74 2.19 -10.50
N LEU A 39 -3.93 1.34 -11.14
CA LEU A 39 -2.48 1.49 -11.17
C LEU A 39 -2.02 1.68 -12.61
N GLU A 40 -1.15 2.66 -12.83
CA GLU A 40 -0.55 3.00 -14.11
C GLU A 40 0.97 2.97 -13.96
N VAL A 41 1.61 2.09 -14.73
CA VAL A 41 3.05 1.89 -14.73
C VAL A 41 3.65 2.67 -15.88
N LEU A 42 4.47 3.68 -15.57
CA LEU A 42 5.24 4.45 -16.54
C LEU A 42 6.64 3.86 -16.59
N ALA A 43 6.82 2.80 -17.39
CA ALA A 43 8.08 2.04 -17.45
C ALA A 43 9.27 2.90 -17.93
N GLU A 44 9.04 3.81 -18.88
CA GLU A 44 10.09 4.71 -19.40
C GLU A 44 10.62 5.67 -18.31
N GLU A 45 9.74 6.11 -17.42
CA GLU A 45 10.08 7.05 -16.34
C GLU A 45 10.38 6.33 -15.01
N ARG A 46 10.20 5.00 -14.95
CA ARG A 46 10.27 4.20 -13.71
C ARG A 46 9.41 4.77 -12.58
N VAL A 47 8.21 5.21 -12.96
CA VAL A 47 7.21 5.77 -12.04
C VAL A 47 5.96 4.90 -12.04
N VAL A 48 5.39 4.67 -10.87
CA VAL A 48 4.06 4.06 -10.71
C VAL A 48 3.10 5.10 -10.17
N ARG A 49 1.99 5.30 -10.87
CA ARG A 49 0.87 6.13 -10.44
C ARG A 49 -0.25 5.23 -9.95
N LEU A 50 -0.87 5.62 -8.85
CA LEU A 50 -1.94 4.90 -8.20
C LEU A 50 -3.10 5.86 -7.94
N ILE A 51 -4.30 5.44 -8.30
CA ILE A 51 -5.53 6.20 -8.08
C ILE A 51 -6.52 5.30 -7.34
N TYR A 52 -7.01 5.77 -6.19
CA TYR A 52 -7.93 5.04 -5.33
C TYR A 52 -8.97 5.99 -4.72
N GLY A 53 -10.20 5.97 -5.26
CA GLY A 53 -11.19 7.02 -4.97
C GLY A 53 -10.66 8.40 -5.38
N ASP A 54 -10.74 9.38 -4.48
CA ASP A 54 -10.12 10.71 -4.64
C ASP A 54 -8.58 10.72 -4.42
N LEU A 55 -8.00 9.62 -3.93
CA LEU A 55 -6.58 9.57 -3.63
C LEU A 55 -5.75 9.35 -4.89
N GLN A 56 -4.74 10.21 -5.11
CA GLN A 56 -3.76 10.05 -6.16
C GLN A 56 -2.36 9.96 -5.55
N ALA A 57 -1.65 8.88 -5.83
CA ALA A 57 -0.27 8.69 -5.43
C ALA A 57 0.63 8.46 -6.64
N SER A 58 1.87 8.92 -6.57
CA SER A 58 2.90 8.68 -7.58
C SER A 58 4.21 8.40 -6.88
N ILE A 59 4.85 7.29 -7.23
CA ILE A 59 6.10 6.84 -6.62
C ILE A 59 7.10 6.47 -7.72
N GLY A 60 8.32 6.97 -7.61
CA GLY A 60 9.43 6.62 -8.50
C GLY A 60 10.48 5.76 -7.78
N GLU A 61 11.61 5.51 -8.43
CA GLU A 61 12.73 4.76 -7.82
C GLU A 61 13.48 5.54 -6.73
N ASN A 62 13.40 6.86 -6.78
CA ASN A 62 13.90 7.72 -5.71
C ASN A 62 12.88 7.70 -4.58
N ALA A 63 13.32 7.65 -3.31
CA ALA A 63 12.49 7.55 -2.09
C ALA A 63 11.47 8.68 -1.87
N LEU A 64 11.08 9.40 -2.91
CA LEU A 64 10.11 10.47 -2.96
C LEU A 64 8.77 9.91 -3.45
N LEU A 65 7.78 9.97 -2.57
CA LEU A 65 6.39 9.63 -2.83
C LEU A 65 5.59 10.93 -2.94
N SER A 66 4.78 11.08 -3.98
CA SER A 66 3.79 12.15 -4.08
C SER A 66 2.41 11.60 -3.74
N VAL A 67 1.71 12.13 -2.75
CA VAL A 67 0.31 11.75 -2.41
C VAL A 67 -0.53 13.02 -2.40
N ASN A 68 -1.58 13.08 -3.23
CA ASN A 68 -2.46 14.24 -3.39
C ASN A 68 -1.68 15.56 -3.58
N GLN A 69 -0.66 15.52 -4.45
CA GLN A 69 0.26 16.64 -4.74
C GLN A 69 1.19 17.03 -3.58
N GLN A 70 1.20 16.29 -2.47
CA GLN A 70 2.15 16.48 -1.38
C GLN A 70 3.32 15.51 -1.53
N LEU A 71 4.54 16.05 -1.51
CA LEU A 71 5.76 15.24 -1.52
C LEU A 71 6.08 14.74 -0.11
N VAL A 72 6.34 13.45 -0.01
CA VAL A 72 6.64 12.72 1.21
C VAL A 72 7.89 11.90 0.97
N LEU A 73 8.90 12.10 1.83
CA LEU A 73 10.10 11.27 1.82
C LEU A 73 9.83 9.96 2.55
N LEU A 74 10.20 8.84 1.91
CA LEU A 74 10.19 7.51 2.48
C LEU A 74 11.49 7.27 3.22
N SER A 75 11.44 6.45 4.28
CA SER A 75 12.66 6.07 5.00
C SER A 75 13.64 5.28 4.13
N ILE A 76 13.12 4.55 3.14
CA ILE A 76 13.89 3.65 2.27
C ILE A 76 13.32 3.78 0.85
N PRO A 77 14.16 3.81 -0.20
CA PRO A 77 13.67 3.83 -1.57
C PRO A 77 12.92 2.54 -1.92
N PRO A 78 11.89 2.62 -2.77
CA PRO A 78 11.34 1.44 -3.41
C PRO A 78 12.36 0.89 -4.42
N TYR A 79 12.14 -0.34 -4.88
CA TYR A 79 12.96 -0.92 -5.94
C TYR A 79 12.08 -1.60 -6.99
N TRP A 80 12.63 -1.70 -8.19
CA TRP A 80 12.01 -2.43 -9.28
C TRP A 80 12.56 -3.85 -9.32
N SER A 81 11.67 -4.83 -9.40
CA SER A 81 12.03 -6.22 -9.65
C SER A 81 11.21 -6.72 -10.83
N LYS A 82 11.91 -7.00 -11.94
CA LYS A 82 11.28 -7.29 -13.24
C LYS A 82 10.36 -6.13 -13.65
N ASP A 83 9.06 -6.38 -13.74
CA ASP A 83 8.04 -5.41 -14.12
C ASP A 83 7.25 -4.87 -12.92
N GLU A 84 7.61 -5.27 -11.70
CA GLU A 84 6.90 -4.87 -10.48
C GLU A 84 7.70 -3.90 -9.62
N MET A 85 7.01 -2.90 -9.08
CA MET A 85 7.57 -2.01 -8.07
C MET A 85 7.29 -2.58 -6.67
N PHE A 86 8.37 -2.85 -5.95
CA PHE A 86 8.35 -3.22 -4.54
C PHE A 86 8.58 -1.98 -3.69
N VAL A 87 7.62 -1.69 -2.83
CA VAL A 87 7.64 -0.49 -1.98
C VAL A 87 7.78 -0.89 -0.52
N PRO A 88 8.44 -0.06 0.31
CA PRO A 88 8.46 -0.30 1.75
C PRO A 88 7.04 -0.17 2.32
N LEU A 89 6.77 -0.85 3.43
CA LEU A 89 5.46 -0.78 4.09
C LEU A 89 5.04 0.65 4.44
N ASP A 90 6.01 1.49 4.83
CA ASP A 90 5.82 2.91 5.12
C ASP A 90 5.17 3.67 3.95
N ALA A 91 5.53 3.32 2.70
CA ALA A 91 4.90 3.90 1.53
C ALA A 91 3.41 3.57 1.46
N VAL A 92 3.04 2.30 1.69
CA VAL A 92 1.63 1.87 1.68
C VAL A 92 0.84 2.56 2.79
N GLN A 93 1.41 2.70 3.98
CA GLN A 93 0.78 3.46 5.07
C GLN A 93 0.58 4.92 4.71
N LYS A 94 1.56 5.58 4.07
CA LYS A 94 1.44 6.98 3.65
C LYS A 94 0.44 7.17 2.50
N ILE A 95 0.40 6.25 1.55
CA ILE A 95 -0.53 6.29 0.41
C ILE A 95 -1.96 6.08 0.90
N PHE A 96 -2.23 5.05 1.68
CA PHE A 96 -3.60 4.66 2.02
C PHE A 96 -4.03 5.10 3.42
N TYR A 97 -3.21 5.90 4.11
CA TYR A 97 -3.40 6.26 5.51
C TYR A 97 -3.71 5.02 6.38
N ALA A 98 -3.10 3.88 6.03
CA ALA A 98 -3.42 2.57 6.57
C ALA A 98 -2.65 2.32 7.88
N ASP A 99 -3.31 1.71 8.85
CA ASP A 99 -2.64 1.17 10.02
C ASP A 99 -2.03 -0.20 9.68
N ILE A 100 -0.78 -0.40 10.07
CA ILE A 100 -0.01 -1.61 9.75
C ILE A 100 0.10 -2.45 11.01
N ARG A 101 -0.43 -3.67 10.96
CA ARG A 101 -0.18 -4.69 11.98
C ARG A 101 0.70 -5.80 11.42
N TRP A 102 1.94 -5.80 11.88
CA TRP A 102 2.91 -6.80 11.51
C TRP A 102 2.72 -8.09 12.31
N ARG A 103 2.57 -9.23 11.63
CA ARG A 103 2.56 -10.56 12.25
C ARG A 103 3.92 -11.23 12.05
N ILE A 104 4.79 -11.09 13.05
CA ILE A 104 6.15 -11.65 13.07
C ILE A 104 6.14 -13.16 12.80
N GLN A 105 5.17 -13.89 13.35
CA GLN A 105 5.09 -15.34 13.28
C GLN A 105 4.85 -15.88 11.86
N THR A 106 4.14 -15.13 11.01
CA THR A 106 3.77 -15.57 9.66
C THR A 106 4.42 -14.76 8.56
N ARG A 107 5.25 -13.75 8.88
CA ARG A 107 5.80 -12.77 7.92
C ARG A 107 4.71 -12.15 7.05
N GLN A 108 3.58 -11.84 7.67
CA GLN A 108 2.45 -11.22 7.01
C GLN A 108 2.19 -9.85 7.60
N VAL A 109 1.78 -8.93 6.75
CA VAL A 109 1.26 -7.64 7.18
C VAL A 109 -0.24 -7.61 6.97
N VAL A 110 -0.89 -7.08 8.00
CA VAL A 110 -2.30 -6.74 7.96
C VAL A 110 -2.40 -5.22 7.83
N PHE A 111 -2.94 -4.76 6.71
CA PHE A 111 -3.28 -3.36 6.51
C PHE A 111 -4.74 -3.13 6.92
N LEU A 112 -4.95 -2.19 7.83
CA LEU A 112 -6.26 -1.72 8.27
C LEU A 112 -6.50 -0.35 7.67
N LEU A 113 -7.42 -0.25 6.72
CA LEU A 113 -7.70 1.00 6.03
C LEU A 113 -8.76 1.78 6.80
N PRO A 114 -8.64 3.12 6.90
CA PRO A 114 -9.66 3.93 7.52
C PRO A 114 -10.97 3.84 6.70
N ARG A 115 -12.12 3.77 7.37
CA ARG A 115 -13.43 3.61 6.71
C ARG A 115 -13.71 4.64 5.62
N ARG A 116 -13.16 5.85 5.70
CA ARG A 116 -13.34 6.88 4.67
C ARG A 116 -12.72 6.51 3.32
N LEU A 117 -11.70 5.66 3.30
CA LEU A 117 -11.07 5.16 2.08
C LEU A 117 -11.75 3.89 1.56
N GLY A 118 -12.49 3.15 2.38
CA GLY A 118 -13.24 1.95 1.97
C GLY A 118 -14.72 2.19 1.63
N ALA A 119 -15.22 3.42 1.81
CA ALA A 119 -16.64 3.75 1.74
C ALA A 119 -16.97 4.65 0.54
N GLU A 120 -16.69 4.16 -0.66
CA GLU A 120 -17.37 4.64 -1.87
C GLU A 120 -17.78 3.43 -2.71
N ARG A 121 -18.89 2.81 -2.33
CA ARG A 121 -19.84 2.17 -3.24
C ARG A 121 -21.14 1.77 -2.54
#